data_AF-A0A1D8P7P8-F1
#
_entry.id   AF-A0A1D8P7P8-F1
#
_cell.length_a   1.000
_cell.length_b   1.000
_cell.length_c   1.000
_cell.angle_alpha   90.00
_cell.angle_beta   90.00
_cell.angle_gamma   90.00
#
_symmetry.space_group_name_H-M   'P 1'
#
loop_
_entity.id
_entity.type
_entity.pdbx_description
1 polymer ?
#
loop_
_entity_poly.entity_id
_entity_poly.type
_entity_poly.pdbx_seq_one_letter_code
_entity_poly.pdbx_strand_id
1 'polypeptide(L)'
;MKSKITIRISDILRDQLNEKAQVEGVSTSELTRSILEEHCNSTERFESENFIENEQEIQEESEVFIENEQEIQVESENFFEKEYYALLDQFECLYEENEEFESSDIVRSVEFLQLVCWIYYQRSGFKILLSDEKYKKFQNTIIKIHSSKILGGELKNEFNKVFADLVGVEGNFFHQNSQLNFSKGILPKFNYSLLNNFIFKKNCGIIKVNI
;
A
#
# COMPACT_ATOMS: atom_id res chain seq x y z
N MET A 1 -42.79 0.48 2.96
CA MET A 1 -42.04 0.32 4.23
C MET A 1 -40.58 0.57 3.93
N LYS A 2 -39.87 1.42 4.68
CA LYS A 2 -38.43 1.64 4.46
C LYS A 2 -37.65 0.47 5.05
N SER A 3 -36.82 -0.20 4.25
CA SER A 3 -35.91 -1.26 4.73
C SER A 3 -34.81 -0.63 5.58
N LYS A 4 -34.52 -1.23 6.75
CA LYS A 4 -33.41 -0.81 7.61
C LYS A 4 -32.27 -1.82 7.42
N ILE A 5 -31.13 -1.33 6.95
CA ILE A 5 -29.90 -2.11 6.74
C ILE A 5 -28.84 -1.60 7.72
N THR A 6 -28.04 -2.50 8.27
CA THR A 6 -26.90 -2.16 9.14
C THR A 6 -25.63 -2.71 8.52
N ILE A 7 -24.67 -1.83 8.24
CA ILE A 7 -23.40 -2.17 7.59
C ILE A 7 -22.27 -1.98 8.62
N ARG A 8 -21.35 -2.94 8.69
CA ARG A 8 -20.14 -2.81 9.51
C ARG A 8 -19.01 -2.23 8.67
N ILE A 9 -18.38 -1.17 9.16
CA ILE A 9 -17.25 -0.49 8.52
C ILE A 9 -16.10 -0.35 9.52
N SER A 10 -14.91 -0.01 9.03
CA SER A 10 -13.76 0.28 9.90
C SER A 10 -14.03 1.50 10.78
N ASP A 11 -13.39 1.55 11.96
CA ASP A 11 -13.55 2.68 12.89
C ASP A 11 -13.10 4.01 12.26
N ILE A 12 -12.00 3.99 11.50
CA ILE A 12 -11.47 5.17 10.79
C ILE A 12 -12.51 5.73 9.82
N LEU A 13 -13.13 4.87 8.99
CA LEU A 13 -14.10 5.31 8.01
C LEU A 13 -15.38 5.85 8.68
N ARG A 14 -15.79 5.24 9.80
CA ARG A 14 -16.91 5.72 10.61
C ARG A 14 -16.63 7.12 11.16
N ASP A 15 -15.42 7.36 11.66
CA ASP A 15 -15.05 8.64 12.25
C ASP A 15 -15.01 9.74 11.17
N GLN A 16 -14.46 9.45 9.98
CA GLN A 16 -14.49 10.35 8.83
C GLN A 16 -15.91 10.68 8.36
N LEU A 17 -16.80 9.69 8.29
CA LEU A 17 -18.21 9.87 7.94
C LEU A 17 -18.94 10.76 8.94
N ASN A 18 -18.66 10.58 10.24
CA ASN A 18 -19.27 11.39 11.29
C ASN A 18 -18.77 12.83 11.27
N GLU A 19 -17.47 13.04 11.07
CA GLU A 19 -16.88 14.37 10.94
C GLU A 19 -17.48 15.12 9.75
N LYS A 20 -17.54 14.47 8.57
CA LYS A 20 -18.13 15.06 7.37
C LYS A 20 -19.62 15.37 7.54
N ALA A 21 -20.38 14.47 8.17
CA ALA A 21 -21.80 14.69 8.46
C ALA A 21 -22.02 15.89 9.40
N GLN A 22 -21.15 16.05 10.40
CA GLN A 22 -21.19 17.19 11.31
C GLN A 22 -20.89 18.51 10.60
N VAL A 23 -19.90 18.53 9.71
CA VAL A 23 -19.56 19.71 8.90
C VAL A 23 -20.71 20.11 7.98
N GLU A 24 -21.38 19.14 7.37
CA GLU A 24 -22.52 19.36 6.47
C GLU A 24 -23.86 19.57 7.20
N GLY A 25 -23.89 19.41 8.52
CA GLY A 25 -25.09 19.62 9.34
C GLY A 25 -26.19 18.58 9.09
N VAL A 26 -25.83 17.38 8.61
CA VAL A 26 -26.75 16.28 8.28
C VAL A 26 -26.47 15.07 9.16
N SER A 27 -27.41 14.10 9.22
CA SER A 27 -27.14 12.85 9.92
C SER A 27 -26.19 11.95 9.11
N THR A 28 -25.38 11.13 9.78
CA THR A 28 -24.48 10.16 9.12
C THR A 28 -25.25 9.25 8.15
N SER A 29 -26.49 8.88 8.47
CA SER A 29 -27.33 8.06 7.61
C SER A 29 -27.80 8.79 6.34
N GLU A 30 -28.09 10.09 6.43
CA GLU A 30 -28.44 10.91 5.27
C GLU A 30 -27.22 11.15 4.38
N LEU A 31 -26.08 11.48 4.97
CA LEU A 31 -24.82 11.62 4.23
C LEU A 31 -24.47 10.32 3.49
N THR A 32 -24.55 9.19 4.18
CA THR A 32 -24.27 7.87 3.58
C THR A 32 -25.24 7.57 2.43
N ARG A 33 -26.53 7.93 2.58
CA ARG A 33 -27.50 7.78 1.50
C ARG A 33 -27.17 8.66 0.31
N SER A 34 -26.82 9.93 0.53
CA SER A 34 -26.45 10.85 -0.54
C SER A 34 -25.23 10.36 -1.33
N ILE A 35 -24.20 9.86 -0.64
CA ILE A 35 -23.01 9.29 -1.28
C ILE A 35 -23.37 8.07 -2.13
N LEU A 36 -24.23 7.18 -1.61
CA LEU A 36 -24.66 6.00 -2.35
C LEU A 36 -25.55 6.37 -3.55
N GLU A 37 -26.44 7.34 -3.40
CA GLU A 37 -27.27 7.85 -4.49
C GLU A 37 -26.41 8.52 -5.56
N GLU A 38 -25.42 9.33 -5.19
CA GLU A 38 -24.47 9.92 -6.12
C GLU A 38 -23.70 8.84 -6.89
N HIS A 39 -23.23 7.82 -6.18
CA HIS A 39 -22.50 6.72 -6.81
C HIS A 39 -23.38 5.90 -7.76
N CYS A 40 -24.58 5.49 -7.34
CA CYS A 40 -25.51 4.74 -8.20
C CYS A 40 -26.00 5.57 -9.39
N ASN A 41 -26.31 6.85 -9.19
CA ASN A 41 -26.75 7.74 -10.27
C ASN A 41 -25.60 8.10 -11.23
N SER A 42 -24.35 8.10 -10.75
CA SER A 42 -23.19 8.26 -11.63
C SER A 42 -23.01 7.07 -12.58
N THR A 43 -23.48 5.88 -12.18
CA THR A 43 -23.54 4.69 -13.04
C THR A 43 -24.69 4.77 -14.04
N GLU A 44 -25.89 5.19 -13.63
CA GLU A 44 -27.07 5.28 -14.52
C GLU A 44 -26.96 6.38 -15.61
N ARG A 45 -26.09 7.39 -15.42
CA ARG A 45 -25.82 8.40 -16.47
C ARG A 45 -25.03 7.88 -17.67
N PHE A 46 -24.43 6.69 -17.58
CA PHE A 46 -23.83 6.01 -18.72
C PHE A 46 -24.77 4.99 -19.39
N GLU A 47 -25.90 4.66 -18.76
CA GLU A 47 -26.85 3.65 -19.25
C GLU A 47 -28.14 4.24 -19.86
N SER A 48 -28.36 5.55 -19.80
CA SER A 48 -29.65 6.18 -20.15
C SER A 48 -29.76 6.79 -21.57
N GLU A 49 -28.77 6.55 -22.44
CA GLU A 49 -28.92 6.77 -23.89
C GLU A 49 -28.77 5.45 -24.66
N ASN A 50 -29.70 4.51 -24.45
CA ASN A 50 -30.23 3.60 -25.49
C ASN A 50 -31.17 2.57 -24.85
N PHE A 51 -32.43 2.95 -24.68
CA PHE A 51 -33.53 1.99 -24.65
C PHE A 51 -34.41 2.24 -25.87
N ILE A 52 -34.11 1.52 -26.96
CA ILE A 52 -35.14 1.05 -27.87
C ILE A 52 -35.19 -0.46 -27.65
N GLU A 53 -36.34 -0.93 -27.19
CA GLU A 53 -36.68 -2.34 -27.02
C GLU A 53 -36.29 -3.15 -28.27
N ASN A 54 -35.47 -4.17 -28.10
CA ASN A 54 -35.63 -5.43 -28.81
C ASN A 54 -34.90 -6.56 -28.07
N GLU A 55 -35.69 -7.53 -27.64
CA GLU A 55 -35.24 -8.84 -27.20
C GLU A 55 -34.60 -9.59 -28.37
N GLN A 56 -33.27 -9.59 -28.49
CA GLN A 56 -32.45 -10.67 -29.06
C GLN A 56 -30.97 -10.29 -29.05
N GLU A 57 -30.11 -11.27 -28.77
CA GLU A 57 -28.63 -11.25 -28.79
C GLU A 57 -27.91 -11.02 -27.45
N ILE A 58 -28.10 -11.99 -26.57
CA ILE A 58 -27.11 -12.38 -25.56
C ILE A 58 -26.03 -13.18 -26.29
N GLN A 59 -24.94 -12.54 -26.72
CA GLN A 59 -23.58 -13.11 -26.91
C GLN A 59 -22.77 -12.13 -27.77
N GLU A 60 -22.25 -11.04 -27.19
CA GLU A 60 -21.01 -10.37 -27.67
C GLU A 60 -20.50 -9.22 -26.77
N GLU A 61 -21.27 -8.74 -25.79
CA GLU A 61 -20.83 -7.63 -24.91
C GLU A 61 -19.93 -8.04 -23.72
N SER A 62 -19.29 -9.21 -23.76
CA SER A 62 -18.39 -9.69 -22.70
C SER A 62 -16.97 -9.13 -22.78
N GLU A 63 -16.57 -8.51 -23.91
CA GLU A 63 -15.17 -8.08 -24.10
C GLU A 63 -14.94 -6.60 -23.77
N VAL A 64 -15.96 -5.74 -23.84
CA VAL A 64 -15.79 -4.29 -23.61
C VAL A 64 -15.76 -3.92 -22.11
N PHE A 65 -16.37 -4.73 -21.24
CA PHE A 65 -16.37 -4.49 -19.78
C PHE A 65 -15.01 -4.74 -19.10
N ILE A 66 -14.07 -5.39 -19.79
CA ILE A 66 -12.74 -5.72 -19.23
C ILE A 66 -11.74 -4.56 -19.42
N GLU A 67 -11.96 -3.66 -20.39
CA GLU A 67 -11.01 -2.59 -20.71
C GLU A 67 -11.13 -1.38 -19.75
N ASN A 68 -12.35 -1.03 -19.30
CA ASN A 68 -12.56 0.15 -18.45
C ASN A 68 -12.23 -0.05 -16.95
N GLU A 69 -12.34 -1.27 -16.40
CA GLU A 69 -11.84 -1.55 -15.04
C GLU A 69 -10.31 -1.57 -14.98
N GLN A 70 -9.65 -1.87 -16.10
CA GLN A 70 -8.19 -1.80 -16.20
C GLN A 70 -7.68 -0.36 -16.20
N GLU A 71 -8.34 0.56 -16.91
CA GLU A 71 -7.92 1.98 -16.93
C GLU A 71 -8.01 2.67 -15.57
N ILE A 72 -9.05 2.39 -14.77
CA ILE A 72 -9.23 2.99 -13.43
C ILE A 72 -8.22 2.43 -12.41
N GLN A 73 -7.85 1.14 -12.51
CA GLN A 73 -6.76 0.60 -11.67
C GLN A 73 -5.40 1.21 -12.04
N VAL A 74 -5.13 1.39 -13.33
CA VAL A 74 -3.86 1.93 -13.84
C VAL A 74 -3.65 3.40 -13.45
N GLU A 75 -4.69 4.24 -13.46
CA GLU A 75 -4.56 5.65 -13.00
C GLU A 75 -4.31 5.76 -11.49
N SER A 76 -4.94 4.90 -10.67
CA SER A 76 -4.71 4.90 -9.23
C SER A 76 -3.31 4.39 -8.86
N GLU A 77 -2.80 3.36 -9.54
CA GLU A 77 -1.44 2.84 -9.35
C GLU A 77 -0.39 3.89 -9.75
N ASN A 78 -0.60 4.61 -10.85
CA ASN A 78 0.29 5.69 -11.30
C ASN A 78 0.36 6.88 -10.33
N PHE A 79 -0.75 7.22 -9.65
CA PHE A 79 -0.76 8.31 -8.68
C PHE A 79 0.11 7.98 -7.45
N PHE A 80 -0.03 6.77 -6.89
CA PHE A 80 0.73 6.36 -5.72
C PHE A 80 2.21 6.09 -6.03
N GLU A 81 2.52 5.58 -7.23
CA GLU A 81 3.92 5.41 -7.64
C GLU A 81 4.64 6.77 -7.69
N LYS A 82 3.97 7.79 -8.24
CA LYS A 82 4.50 9.14 -8.34
C LYS A 82 4.75 9.77 -6.96
N GLU A 83 3.83 9.60 -6.02
CA GLU A 83 4.00 10.10 -4.65
C GLU A 83 5.10 9.35 -3.89
N TYR A 84 5.22 8.04 -4.12
CA TYR A 84 6.32 7.23 -3.60
C TYR A 84 7.68 7.71 -4.12
N TYR A 85 7.84 7.95 -5.43
CA TYR A 85 9.09 8.47 -5.98
C TYR A 85 9.38 9.90 -5.55
N ALA A 86 8.37 10.77 -5.41
CA ALA A 86 8.56 12.12 -4.90
C ALA A 86 9.10 12.11 -3.46
N LEU A 87 8.60 11.18 -2.63
CA LEU A 87 9.15 10.93 -1.29
C LEU A 87 10.60 10.44 -1.36
N LEU A 88 10.93 9.49 -2.25
CA LEU A 88 12.30 9.00 -2.40
C LEU A 88 13.28 10.09 -2.83
N ASP A 89 12.88 10.91 -3.80
CA ASP A 89 13.68 12.02 -4.32
C ASP A 89 13.93 13.07 -3.23
N GLN A 90 12.90 13.40 -2.44
CA GLN A 90 13.03 14.29 -1.28
C GLN A 90 13.99 13.73 -0.22
N PHE A 91 14.01 12.41 -0.02
CA PHE A 91 14.97 11.76 0.88
C PHE A 91 16.38 11.74 0.29
N GLU A 92 16.55 11.51 -1.01
CA GLU A 92 17.86 11.47 -1.67
C GLU A 92 18.56 12.85 -1.57
N CYS A 93 17.81 13.95 -1.73
CA CYS A 93 18.31 15.31 -1.52
C CYS A 93 18.79 15.61 -0.08
N LEU A 94 18.29 14.90 0.93
CA LEU A 94 18.72 15.11 2.33
C LEU A 94 20.09 14.48 2.65
N TYR A 95 20.61 13.63 1.76
CA TYR A 95 21.84 12.86 2.02
C TYR A 95 23.07 13.38 1.26
N GLU A 96 22.90 14.20 0.22
CA GLU A 96 24.04 14.78 -0.52
C GLU A 96 24.91 15.72 0.35
N GLU A 97 24.44 16.14 1.53
CA GLU A 97 25.21 16.98 2.46
C GLU A 97 26.09 16.21 3.48
N ASN A 98 26.19 14.87 3.45
CA ASN A 98 26.93 14.10 4.46
C ASN A 98 27.85 13.01 3.89
N GLU A 99 28.95 13.40 3.24
CA GLU A 99 29.95 12.49 2.62
C GLU A 99 30.93 11.78 3.59
N GLU A 100 30.80 11.88 4.91
CA GLU A 100 31.78 11.34 5.88
C GLU A 100 31.29 10.17 6.76
N PHE A 101 30.30 9.38 6.34
CA PHE A 101 29.89 8.19 7.10
C PHE A 101 30.59 6.90 6.66
N GLU A 102 31.88 6.78 6.97
CA GLU A 102 32.57 5.48 6.96
C GLU A 102 31.84 4.47 7.86
N SER A 103 31.29 3.43 7.24
CA SER A 103 30.60 2.29 7.87
C SER A 103 29.29 2.61 8.61
N SER A 104 28.42 3.44 8.04
CA SER A 104 27.04 3.52 8.56
C SER A 104 26.35 2.15 8.46
N ASP A 105 25.76 1.71 9.58
CA ASP A 105 24.93 0.50 9.61
C ASP A 105 23.79 0.64 8.59
N ILE A 106 23.44 -0.45 7.90
CA ILE A 106 22.41 -0.48 6.85
C ILE A 106 21.09 0.16 7.28
N VAL A 107 20.75 0.12 8.57
CA VAL A 107 19.56 0.77 9.14
C VAL A 107 19.48 2.27 8.81
N ARG A 108 20.63 2.94 8.61
CA ARG A 108 20.71 4.37 8.30
C ARG A 108 20.71 4.67 6.80
N SER A 109 20.65 3.64 5.96
CA SER A 109 20.76 3.79 4.52
C SER A 109 19.38 4.03 3.88
N VAL A 110 19.41 4.67 2.71
CA VAL A 110 18.20 4.92 1.90
C VAL A 110 17.57 3.61 1.46
N GLU A 111 18.36 2.58 1.18
CA GLU A 111 17.84 1.27 0.75
C GLU A 111 17.06 0.57 1.86
N PHE A 112 17.50 0.68 3.11
CA PHE A 112 16.73 0.16 4.24
C PHE A 112 15.39 0.90 4.39
N LEU A 113 15.40 2.23 4.26
CA LEU A 113 14.18 3.01 4.31
C LEU A 113 13.22 2.67 3.16
N GLN A 114 13.73 2.57 1.92
CA GLN A 114 12.99 2.13 0.74
C GLN A 114 12.32 0.77 0.98
N LEU A 115 13.07 -0.21 1.51
CA LEU A 115 12.55 -1.53 1.84
C LEU A 115 11.44 -1.46 2.90
N VAL A 116 11.64 -0.69 3.96
CA VAL A 116 10.65 -0.50 5.04
C VAL A 116 9.37 0.12 4.50
N CYS A 117 9.47 1.19 3.71
CA CYS A 117 8.33 1.83 3.07
C CYS A 117 7.56 0.81 2.22
N TRP A 118 8.27 0.08 1.37
CA TRP A 118 7.65 -0.94 0.52
C TRP A 118 6.95 -2.06 1.32
N ILE A 119 7.52 -2.51 2.44
CA ILE A 119 6.87 -3.47 3.35
C ILE A 119 5.53 -2.92 3.89
N TYR A 120 5.46 -1.63 4.24
CA TYR A 120 4.21 -0.99 4.66
C TYR A 120 3.22 -0.81 3.51
N TYR A 121 3.69 -0.52 2.30
CA TYR A 121 2.82 -0.49 1.12
C TYR A 121 2.18 -1.85 0.86
N GLN A 122 2.98 -2.93 0.89
CA GLN A 122 2.49 -4.30 0.77
C GLN A 122 1.45 -4.66 1.82
N ARG A 123 1.58 -4.15 3.06
CA ARG A 123 0.58 -4.36 4.12
C ARG A 123 -0.79 -3.76 3.78
N SER A 124 -0.81 -2.65 3.07
CA SER A 124 -2.04 -1.90 2.76
C SER A 124 -2.85 -2.53 1.63
N GLY A 125 -2.35 -3.62 1.03
CA GLY A 125 -3.03 -4.33 -0.06
C GLY A 125 -2.71 -3.79 -1.45
N PHE A 126 -1.88 -2.73 -1.54
CA PHE A 126 -1.44 -2.20 -2.83
C PHE A 126 -0.48 -3.16 -3.52
N LYS A 127 -0.72 -3.36 -4.81
CA LYS A 127 0.12 -4.17 -5.70
C LYS A 127 1.13 -3.23 -6.37
N ILE A 128 2.30 -3.06 -5.77
CA ILE A 128 3.37 -2.31 -6.42
C ILE A 128 4.16 -3.27 -7.29
N LEU A 129 4.12 -3.06 -8.61
CA LEU A 129 4.99 -3.73 -9.56
C LEU A 129 6.42 -3.26 -9.32
N LEU A 130 7.30 -4.19 -8.94
CA LEU A 130 8.73 -3.91 -8.85
C LEU A 130 9.41 -4.41 -10.12
N SER A 131 10.35 -3.62 -10.65
CA SER A 131 11.28 -4.11 -11.66
C SER A 131 12.21 -5.17 -11.06
N ASP A 132 12.77 -6.05 -11.90
CA ASP A 132 13.75 -7.06 -11.48
C ASP A 132 14.94 -6.46 -10.72
N GLU A 133 15.38 -5.27 -11.13
CA GLU A 133 16.44 -4.53 -10.45
C GLU A 133 16.05 -4.15 -9.02
N LYS A 134 14.81 -3.69 -8.81
CA LYS A 134 14.30 -3.35 -7.48
C LYS A 134 14.11 -4.59 -6.61
N TYR A 135 13.62 -5.70 -7.17
CA TYR A 135 13.55 -6.98 -6.46
C TYR A 135 14.94 -7.37 -5.93
N LYS A 136 15.96 -7.35 -6.80
CA LYS A 136 17.35 -7.64 -6.42
C LYS A 136 17.89 -6.64 -5.41
N LYS A 137 17.56 -5.35 -5.53
CA LYS A 137 17.95 -4.31 -4.55
C LYS A 137 17.38 -4.62 -3.17
N PHE A 138 16.12 -5.00 -3.06
CA PHE A 138 15.49 -5.38 -1.79
C PHE A 138 16.06 -6.68 -1.21
N GLN A 139 16.26 -7.71 -2.04
CA GLN A 139 16.94 -8.94 -1.64
C GLN A 139 18.34 -8.63 -1.03
N ASN A 140 19.16 -7.84 -1.74
CA ASN A 140 20.49 -7.43 -1.28
C ASN A 140 20.44 -6.61 0.01
N THR A 141 19.45 -5.74 0.14
CA THR A 141 19.23 -4.93 1.37
C THR A 141 18.93 -5.85 2.56
N ILE A 142 18.09 -6.87 2.38
CA ILE A 142 17.79 -7.85 3.43
C ILE A 142 19.01 -8.69 3.79
N ILE A 143 19.85 -9.06 2.81
CA ILE A 143 21.12 -9.74 3.10
C ILE A 143 22.02 -8.85 3.98
N LYS A 144 22.13 -7.56 3.65
CA LYS A 144 22.90 -6.58 4.45
C LYS A 144 22.31 -6.37 5.86
N ILE A 145 20.98 -6.45 6.02
CA ILE A 145 20.30 -6.39 7.32
C ILE A 145 20.85 -7.44 8.31
N HIS A 146 21.25 -8.63 7.85
CA HIS A 146 21.81 -9.64 8.74
C HIS A 146 23.15 -9.24 9.36
N SER A 147 23.92 -8.41 8.66
CA SER A 147 25.17 -7.84 9.15
C SER A 147 24.97 -6.64 10.09
N SER A 148 23.75 -6.08 10.17
CA SER A 148 23.44 -4.96 11.08
C SER A 148 23.69 -5.34 12.52
N LYS A 149 24.38 -4.46 13.26
CA LYS A 149 24.59 -4.60 14.71
C LYS A 149 23.44 -3.97 15.51
N ILE A 150 22.68 -3.08 14.87
CA ILE A 150 21.57 -2.33 15.48
C ILE A 150 20.28 -3.17 15.52
N LEU A 151 20.04 -3.99 14.49
CA LEU A 151 18.86 -4.84 14.39
C LEU A 151 18.94 -6.07 15.31
N GLY A 152 17.92 -6.24 16.16
CA GLY A 152 17.76 -7.45 16.97
C GLY A 152 17.44 -8.68 16.13
N GLY A 153 17.81 -9.87 16.64
CA GLY A 153 17.61 -11.14 15.93
C GLY A 153 16.15 -11.44 15.56
N GLU A 154 15.19 -11.04 16.41
CA GLU A 154 13.76 -11.21 16.12
C GLU A 154 13.33 -10.44 14.88
N LEU A 155 13.76 -9.18 14.74
CA LEU A 155 13.40 -8.37 13.57
C LEU A 155 14.13 -8.86 12.31
N LYS A 156 15.38 -9.35 12.44
CA LYS A 156 16.08 -10.03 11.32
C LYS A 156 15.30 -11.27 10.83
N ASN A 157 14.69 -12.03 11.74
CA ASN A 157 13.85 -13.17 11.37
C ASN A 157 12.56 -12.74 10.66
N GLU A 158 11.99 -11.58 11.00
CA GLU A 158 10.86 -11.02 10.24
C GLU A 158 11.27 -10.63 8.82
N PHE A 159 12.44 -10.01 8.63
CA PHE A 159 12.97 -9.72 7.29
C PHE A 159 13.27 -10.99 6.48
N ASN A 160 13.64 -12.10 7.11
CA ASN A 160 13.79 -13.39 6.42
C ASN A 160 12.49 -13.90 5.79
N LYS A 161 11.33 -13.59 6.38
CA LYS A 161 10.04 -13.94 5.77
C LYS A 161 9.82 -13.15 4.49
N VAL A 162 10.14 -11.86 4.51
CA VAL A 162 10.10 -10.99 3.34
C VAL A 162 11.04 -11.49 2.26
N PHE A 163 12.26 -11.88 2.65
CA PHE A 163 13.25 -12.43 1.72
C PHE A 163 12.78 -13.73 1.06
N ALA A 164 12.22 -14.66 1.84
CA ALA A 164 11.69 -15.92 1.31
C ALA A 164 10.60 -15.68 0.27
N ASP A 165 9.70 -14.73 0.53
CA ASP A 165 8.67 -14.34 -0.43
C ASP A 165 9.26 -13.70 -1.70
N LEU A 166 10.21 -12.77 -1.55
CA LEU A 166 10.88 -12.13 -2.68
C LEU A 166 11.60 -13.14 -3.59
N VAL A 167 12.25 -14.15 -3.00
CA VAL A 167 12.89 -15.25 -3.77
C VAL A 167 11.84 -16.13 -4.45
N GLY A 168 10.71 -16.37 -3.80
CA GLY A 168 9.60 -17.15 -4.38
C GLY A 168 8.98 -16.51 -5.63
N VAL A 169 8.99 -15.17 -5.72
CA VAL A 169 8.47 -14.42 -6.87
C VAL A 169 9.38 -14.53 -8.10
N GLU A 170 10.70 -14.62 -7.92
CA GLU A 170 11.67 -14.69 -9.03
C GLU A 170 11.48 -15.95 -9.90
N GLY A 171 10.87 -17.01 -9.35
CA GLY A 171 10.53 -18.22 -10.09
C GLY A 171 9.17 -18.19 -10.80
N ASN A 172 8.38 -17.13 -10.65
CA ASN A 172 6.96 -17.20 -11.00
C ASN A 172 6.37 -15.82 -11.36
N PHE A 173 6.39 -15.47 -12.65
CA PHE A 173 6.00 -14.16 -13.21
C PHE A 173 4.62 -13.66 -12.75
N PHE A 174 3.64 -14.55 -12.61
CA PHE A 174 2.29 -14.21 -12.13
C PHE A 174 2.26 -13.65 -10.70
N HIS A 175 3.28 -13.92 -9.89
CA HIS A 175 3.36 -13.43 -8.51
C HIS A 175 3.94 -12.02 -8.39
N GLN A 176 4.58 -11.50 -9.45
CA GLN A 176 5.15 -10.14 -9.46
C GLN A 176 4.08 -9.06 -9.25
N ASN A 177 2.83 -9.37 -9.61
CA ASN A 177 1.69 -8.44 -9.55
C ASN A 177 0.79 -8.71 -8.34
N SER A 178 1.26 -9.50 -7.38
CA SER A 178 0.46 -9.93 -6.24
C SER A 178 1.01 -9.39 -4.94
N GLN A 179 0.10 -9.03 -4.04
CA GLN A 179 0.46 -8.82 -2.64
C GLN A 179 1.18 -10.07 -2.11
N LEU A 180 2.31 -9.90 -1.44
CA LEU A 180 3.12 -11.03 -0.98
C LEU A 180 2.53 -11.70 0.28
N ASN A 181 2.90 -12.95 0.53
CA ASN A 181 2.29 -13.76 1.58
C ASN A 181 2.57 -13.19 2.99
N PHE A 182 3.76 -12.65 3.20
CA PHE A 182 4.18 -12.02 4.45
C PHE A 182 3.24 -10.87 4.86
N SER A 183 2.65 -10.18 3.88
CA SER A 183 1.78 -9.02 4.08
C SER A 183 0.29 -9.37 4.11
N LYS A 184 -0.13 -10.45 3.46
CA LYS A 184 -1.51 -10.98 3.45
C LYS A 184 -2.03 -11.46 4.81
N GLY A 185 -1.15 -11.59 5.81
CA GLY A 185 -1.51 -12.21 7.09
C GLY A 185 -1.68 -13.72 7.02
N ILE A 186 -1.30 -14.33 5.90
CA ILE A 186 -1.17 -15.77 5.71
C ILE A 186 0.21 -16.19 6.27
N LEU A 187 0.32 -17.39 6.82
CA LEU A 187 1.56 -17.85 7.45
C LEU A 187 2.70 -18.00 6.41
N PRO A 188 3.93 -17.51 6.71
CA PRO A 188 4.32 -16.80 7.92
C PRO A 188 4.00 -15.29 7.86
N LYS A 189 3.15 -14.83 8.78
CA LYS A 189 2.78 -13.41 8.90
C LYS A 189 3.96 -12.57 9.40
N PHE A 190 4.19 -11.43 8.76
CA PHE A 190 5.16 -10.43 9.22
C PHE A 190 4.66 -9.71 10.47
N ASN A 191 5.51 -9.63 11.50
CA ASN A 191 5.20 -8.97 12.76
C ASN A 191 5.53 -7.47 12.70
N TYR A 192 4.60 -6.68 12.16
CA TYR A 192 4.74 -5.23 12.07
C TYR A 192 4.93 -4.52 13.42
N SER A 193 4.53 -5.15 14.54
CA SER A 193 4.76 -4.57 15.87
C SER A 193 6.25 -4.47 16.18
N LEU A 194 7.05 -5.49 15.80
CA LEU A 194 8.51 -5.45 15.98
C LEU A 194 9.16 -4.35 15.14
N LEU A 195 8.73 -4.19 13.89
CA LEU A 195 9.23 -3.15 13.00
C LEU A 195 8.83 -1.74 13.49
N ASN A 196 7.57 -1.55 13.90
CA ASN A 196 7.10 -0.31 14.51
C ASN A 196 7.89 0.04 15.78
N ASN A 197 8.05 -0.91 16.70
CA ASN A 197 8.80 -0.71 17.94
C ASN A 197 10.26 -0.37 17.67
N PHE A 198 10.83 -0.86 16.58
CA PHE A 198 12.15 -0.50 16.13
C PHE A 198 12.19 0.93 15.57
N ILE A 199 11.38 1.24 14.56
CA ILE A 199 11.38 2.55 13.89
C ILE A 199 11.05 3.68 14.87
N PHE A 200 10.01 3.50 15.68
CA PHE A 200 9.51 4.52 16.61
C PHE A 200 10.14 4.45 18.00
N LYS A 201 11.17 3.61 18.20
CA LYS A 201 11.92 3.66 19.45
C LYS A 201 12.58 5.03 19.53
N LYS A 202 12.26 5.80 20.58
CA LYS A 202 12.82 7.14 20.91
C LYS A 202 14.36 7.23 20.86
N ASN A 203 15.07 6.10 20.77
CA ASN A 203 16.52 6.00 20.82
C ASN A 203 17.16 5.49 19.51
N CYS A 204 16.50 5.56 18.35
CA CYS A 204 17.13 5.30 17.04
C CYS A 204 18.15 6.39 16.63
N GLY A 205 19.02 6.78 17.56
CA GLY A 205 20.14 7.68 17.29
C GLY A 205 20.03 9.09 17.87
N ILE A 206 19.44 9.31 19.05
CA ILE A 206 19.88 10.47 19.85
C ILE A 206 21.34 10.18 20.23
N ILE A 207 22.26 10.63 19.39
CA ILE A 207 23.66 10.76 19.74
C ILE A 207 23.64 11.69 20.94
N LYS A 208 24.02 11.20 22.12
CA LYS A 208 24.34 12.09 23.23
C LYS A 208 25.53 12.91 22.78
N VAL A 209 25.27 14.09 22.25
CA VAL A 209 26.30 15.11 22.07
C VAL A 209 26.68 15.50 23.48
N ASN A 210 27.81 14.99 23.97
CA ASN A 210 28.39 15.51 25.20
C ASN A 210 28.84 16.93 24.88
N ILE A 211 28.06 17.91 25.35
CA ILE A 211 28.46 19.33 25.43
C ILE A 211 29.29 19.50 26.69
#